data_AF-A0A2E7K1P6-F1
#
_entry.id   AF-A0A2E7K1P6-F1
#
_cell.length_a   1.000
_cell.length_b   1.000
_cell.length_c   1.000
_cell.angle_alpha   90.00
_cell.angle_beta   90.00
_cell.angle_gamma   90.00
#
_symmetry.space_group_name_H-M   'P 1'
#
loop_
_entity.id
_entity.type
_entity.pdbx_description
1 polymer ?
#
loop_
_entity_poly.entity_id
_entity_poly.type
_entity_poly.pdbx_seq_one_letter_code
_entity_poly.pdbx_strand_id
1 'polypeptide(L)' 'MDSEWRDGVGIPLGEESELYEVDILDGGNVVRTIEVISPTASYTAAEQTTDFGSAQSSLDVKIYQLSAVVGRGYAAEATI' A
#
# COMPACT_ATOMS: atom_id res chain seq x y z
N MET A 1 26.84 -37.20 20.47
CA MET A 1 25.75 -37.39 19.51
C MET A 1 24.60 -36.49 19.95
N ASP A 2 24.78 -35.18 19.76
CA ASP A 2 24.18 -34.37 18.66
C ASP A 2 22.89 -33.73 19.21
N SER A 3 23.05 -32.65 19.99
CA SER A 3 22.79 -31.26 19.56
C SER A 3 21.32 -31.00 19.24
N GLU A 4 20.65 -30.46 20.26
CA GLU A 4 19.83 -29.24 20.16
C GLU A 4 18.81 -29.21 19.01
N TRP A 5 17.55 -29.40 19.38
CA TRP A 5 16.39 -28.92 18.65
C TRP A 5 16.42 -27.39 18.56
N ARG A 6 17.27 -26.87 17.67
CA ARG A 6 17.28 -25.51 17.16
C ARG A 6 17.28 -25.61 15.65
N ASP A 7 16.09 -25.67 15.09
CA ASP A 7 15.82 -25.11 13.77
C ASP A 7 14.31 -24.80 13.76
N GLY A 8 13.88 -23.56 13.94
CA GLY A 8 14.27 -22.49 13.02
C GLY A 8 13.41 -22.49 11.76
N VAL A 9 12.48 -23.44 11.60
CA VAL A 9 11.50 -23.42 10.51
C VAL A 9 10.13 -23.18 11.11
N GLY A 10 9.94 -21.96 11.63
CA GLY A 10 8.63 -21.35 11.49
C GLY A 10 8.41 -21.24 10.00
N ILE A 11 7.68 -22.19 9.42
CA ILE A 11 7.26 -22.16 8.02
C ILE A 11 6.54 -20.81 7.88
N PRO A 12 7.06 -19.79 7.15
CA PRO A 12 6.22 -18.68 6.77
C PRO A 12 5.38 -19.23 5.62
N LEU A 13 4.31 -19.94 5.98
CA LEU A 13 3.23 -20.28 5.07
C LEU A 13 2.64 -18.96 4.59
N GLY A 14 3.20 -18.42 3.50
CA GLY A 14 2.49 -17.72 2.42
C GLY A 14 1.41 -16.69 2.75
N GLU A 15 1.33 -16.14 3.95
CA GLU A 15 0.59 -14.92 4.21
C GLU A 15 1.58 -13.79 3.92
N GLU A 16 1.64 -13.43 2.62
CA GLU A 16 2.20 -12.15 2.20
C GLU A 16 1.58 -11.10 3.13
N SER A 17 2.37 -10.49 4.01
CA SER A 17 1.88 -9.42 4.87
C SER A 17 1.12 -8.44 3.99
N GLU A 18 -0.13 -8.13 4.33
CA GLU A 18 -1.08 -7.46 3.45
C GLU A 18 -0.63 -6.01 3.18
N LEU A 19 0.31 -5.85 2.24
CA LEU A 19 0.97 -4.60 1.94
C LEU A 19 0.33 -4.00 0.69
N TYR A 20 -0.08 -2.75 0.79
CA TYR A 20 -0.64 -1.99 -0.31
C TYR A 20 0.07 -0.66 -0.45
N GLU A 21 0.16 -0.19 -1.68
CA GLU A 21 0.45 1.20 -1.99
C GLU A 21 -0.77 1.82 -2.66
N VAL A 22 -1.16 3.00 -2.19
CA VAL A 22 -2.25 3.80 -2.75
C VAL A 22 -1.66 5.08 -3.31
N ASP A 23 -1.62 5.20 -4.62
CA ASP A 23 -1.29 6.45 -5.28
C ASP A 23 -2.53 7.33 -5.36
N ILE A 24 -2.38 8.58 -4.93
CA ILE A 24 -3.35 9.66 -5.13
C ILE A 24 -2.92 10.44 -6.37
N LEU A 25 -3.84 10.66 -7.30
CA LEU A 25 -3.55 11.30 -8.57
C LEU A 25 -4.13 12.71 -8.67
N ASP A 26 -3.36 13.60 -9.29
CA ASP A 26 -3.83 14.85 -9.90
C ASP A 26 -3.79 14.67 -11.42
N GLY A 27 -4.94 14.29 -11.99
CA GLY A 27 -5.02 13.83 -13.36
C GLY A 27 -4.15 12.60 -13.61
N GLY A 28 -3.04 12.78 -14.34
CA GLY A 28 -2.08 11.70 -14.64
C GLY A 28 -0.89 11.60 -13.69
N ASN A 29 -0.73 12.55 -12.78
CA ASN A 29 0.47 12.64 -11.93
C ASN A 29 0.17 12.10 -10.53
N VAL A 30 1.06 11.29 -9.99
CA VAL A 30 0.97 10.86 -8.59
C VAL A 30 1.44 12.01 -7.69
N VAL A 31 0.56 12.50 -6.82
CA VAL A 31 0.89 13.57 -5.85
C VAL A 31 1.23 13.02 -4.47
N ARG A 32 0.74 11.83 -4.14
CA ARG A 32 1.06 11.11 -2.90
C ARG A 32 0.99 9.61 -3.13
N THR A 33 1.87 8.88 -2.47
CA THR A 33 1.79 7.43 -2.31
C THR A 33 1.65 7.11 -0.83
N ILE A 34 0.63 6.32 -0.48
CA ILE A 34 0.36 5.89 0.88
C ILE A 34 0.62 4.39 0.97
N GLU A 35 1.64 4.00 1.74
CA GLU A 35 1.91 2.59 2.03
C GLU A 35 1.13 2.16 3.28
N VAL A 36 0.43 1.04 3.19
CA VAL A 36 -0.36 0.48 4.30
C VAL A 36 -0.21 -1.02 4.39
N ILE A 37 -0.14 -1.53 5.62
CA ILE A 37 -0.09 -2.99 5.92
C ILE A 37 -1.48 -3.54 6.31
N SER A 38 -2.53 -2.88 5.82
CA SER A 38 -3.93 -3.19 6.13
C SER A 38 -4.81 -2.69 4.98
N PRO A 39 -6.05 -3.19 4.80
CA PRO A 39 -6.92 -2.82 3.68
C PRO A 39 -7.59 -1.45 3.91
N THR A 40 -6.91 -0.52 4.59
CA THR A 40 -7.39 0.81 4.91
C THR A 40 -6.24 1.81 4.81
N ALA A 41 -6.42 2.81 3.95
CA ALA A 41 -5.54 3.97 3.84
C ALA A 41 -6.26 5.23 4.33
N SER A 42 -5.52 6.07 5.06
CA SER A 42 -6.03 7.36 5.52
C SER A 42 -5.39 8.48 4.70
N TYR A 43 -6.22 9.33 4.11
CA TYR A 43 -5.79 10.51 3.39
C TYR A 43 -6.58 11.73 3.86
N THR A 44 -5.98 12.46 4.80
CA THR A 44 -6.65 13.51 5.56
C THR A 44 -6.84 14.79 4.75
N ALA A 45 -7.77 15.64 5.18
CA ALA A 45 -7.97 16.96 4.55
C ALA A 45 -6.72 17.86 4.60
N ALA A 46 -5.87 17.70 5.63
CA ALA A 46 -4.61 18.44 5.73
C ALA A 46 -3.60 17.97 4.67
N GLU A 47 -3.52 16.67 4.43
CA GLU A 47 -2.69 16.10 3.35
C GLU A 47 -3.22 16.53 1.99
N GLN A 48 -4.54 16.46 1.76
CA GLN A 48 -5.16 17.00 0.54
C GLN A 48 -4.85 18.48 0.33
N THR A 49 -4.90 19.28 1.40
CA THR A 49 -4.56 20.71 1.31
C THR A 49 -3.07 20.92 1.02
N THR A 50 -2.20 20.02 1.48
CA THR A 50 -0.76 20.07 1.17
C THR A 50 -0.49 19.73 -0.29
N ASP A 51 -1.17 18.72 -0.83
CA ASP A 51 -0.91 18.21 -2.17
C ASP A 51 -1.64 19.01 -3.27
N PHE A 52 -2.85 19.51 -2.98
CA PHE A 52 -3.72 20.18 -3.94
C PHE A 52 -4.02 21.66 -3.61
N GLY A 53 -3.64 22.16 -2.43
CA GLY A 53 -3.99 23.51 -1.96
C GLY A 53 -5.40 23.64 -1.35
N SER A 54 -6.23 22.60 -1.45
CA SER A 54 -7.53 22.50 -0.77
C SER A 54 -7.98 21.05 -0.64
N ALA A 55 -8.97 20.78 0.23
CA ALA A 55 -9.67 19.50 0.21
C ALA A 55 -10.37 19.29 -1.15
N GLN A 56 -10.29 18.07 -1.67
CA GLN A 56 -10.86 17.71 -2.97
C GLN A 56 -12.26 17.12 -2.79
N SER A 57 -13.16 17.43 -3.72
CA SER A 57 -14.50 16.82 -3.77
C SER A 57 -14.52 15.48 -4.50
N SER A 58 -13.45 15.19 -5.26
CA SER A 58 -13.22 13.88 -5.85
C SER A 58 -11.73 13.61 -6.01
N LEU A 59 -11.33 12.34 -5.91
CA LEU A 59 -9.94 11.91 -6.05
C LEU A 59 -9.86 10.66 -6.93
N ASP A 60 -8.93 10.67 -7.87
CA ASP A 60 -8.51 9.48 -8.59
C ASP A 60 -7.40 8.79 -7.80
N VAL A 61 -7.53 7.47 -7.63
CA VAL A 61 -6.56 6.65 -6.89
C VAL A 61 -6.20 5.38 -7.66
N LYS A 62 -4.96 4.92 -7.46
CA LYS A 62 -4.49 3.61 -7.91
C LYS A 62 -4.00 2.82 -6.72
N ILE A 63 -4.58 1.64 -6.52
CA ILE A 63 -4.29 0.76 -5.39
C ILE A 63 -3.52 -0.44 -5.93
N TYR A 64 -2.37 -0.72 -5.32
CA TYR A 64 -1.49 -1.82 -5.69
C TYR A 64 -1.38 -2.75 -4.49
N GLN A 65 -1.66 -4.04 -4.69
CA GLN A 65 -1.22 -5.06 -3.74
C GLN A 65 0.25 -5.36 -4.00
N LEU A 66 1.08 -5.31 -2.95
CA LEU A 66 2.51 -5.56 -3.07
C LEU A 66 2.77 -7.04 -2.82
N SER A 67 3.57 -7.62 -3.70
CA SER A 67 4.17 -8.93 -3.49
C SER A 67 5.64 -8.77 -3.16
N ALA A 68 6.15 -9.62 -2.26
CA ALA A 68 7.55 -9.64 -1.89
C ALA A 68 8.49 -9.95 -3.08
N VAL A 69 7.97 -10.54 -4.15
CA VAL A 69 8.76 -10.98 -5.32
C VAL A 69 8.72 -9.98 -6.46
N VAL A 70 7.55 -9.40 -6.74
CA VAL A 70 7.34 -8.55 -7.93
C VAL A 70 7.15 -7.06 -7.60
N GLY A 71 7.05 -6.69 -6.32
CA GLY A 71 6.69 -5.33 -5.92
C GLY A 71 5.21 -5.05 -6.18
N ARG A 72 4.90 -3.87 -6.72
CA ARG A 72 3.52 -3.49 -7.08
C ARG A 72 2.91 -4.48 -8.07
N GLY A 73 1.78 -5.06 -7.69
CA GLY A 73 0.93 -5.86 -8.56
C GLY A 73 0.13 -5.02 -9.56
N TYR A 74 -0.97 -5.57 -10.06
CA TYR A 74 -1.88 -4.83 -10.93
C TYR A 74 -2.60 -3.72 -10.17
N ALA A 75 -2.71 -2.55 -10.81
CA ALA A 75 -3.44 -1.41 -10.24
C ALA A 75 -4.95 -1.70 -10.27
N ALA A 76 -5.60 -1.52 -9.12
CA ALA A 76 -7.03 -1.25 -9.06
C ALA A 76 -7.24 0.26 -9.08
N GLU A 77 -8.03 0.76 -10.03
CA GLU A 77 -8.29 2.20 -10.20
C GLU A 77 -9.67 2.54 -9.64
N ALA A 78 -9.77 3.66 -8.93
CA ALA A 78 -11.05 4.16 -8.41
C ALA A 78 -11.09 5.69 -8.41
N THR A 79 -12.29 6.23 -8.57
CA THR A 79 -12.60 7.65 -8.34
C THR A 79 -13.54 7.71 -7.12
N ILE A 80 -13.13 8.43 -6.09
CA ILE A 80 -13.88 8.63 -4.84
C ILE A 80 -14.31 10.07 -4.66
#